data_AF-A0A6B1ICW4-F1
#
_entry.id   AF-A0A6B1ICW4-F1
#
_cell.length_a   1.000
_cell.length_b   1.000
_cell.length_c   1.000
_cell.angle_alpha   90.00
_cell.angle_beta   90.00
_cell.angle_gamma   90.00
#
_symmetry.space_group_name_H-M   'P 1'
#
loop_
_entity.id
_entity.type
_entity.pdbx_description
1 polymer ?
#
loop_
_entity_poly.entity_id
_entity_poly.type
_entity_poly.pdbx_seq_one_letter_code
_entity_poly.pdbx_strand_id
1 'polypeptide(L)' 'MSETFEDALAALEESVQRLEAGDLKLEEALEVFEKGVAASRACGQWLDQTRERVQVLTADAEGQFRLSFLDDEDDQ' A
#
# COMPACT_ATOMS: atom_id res chain seq x y z
N MET A 1 -5.93 12.38 14.26
CA MET A 1 -4.53 12.06 13.88
C MET A 1 -4.67 11.07 12.74
N SER A 2 -4.28 11.43 11.52
CA SER A 2 -4.36 10.51 10.38
C SER A 2 -3.26 9.46 10.51
N GLU A 3 -3.61 8.18 10.39
CA GLU A 3 -2.63 7.08 10.33
C GLU A 3 -1.70 7.26 9.11
N THR A 4 -0.40 7.12 9.32
CA THR A 4 0.61 7.18 8.25
C THR A 4 0.70 5.84 7.51
N PHE A 5 1.41 5.82 6.37
CA PHE A 5 1.71 4.56 5.67
C PHE A 5 2.52 3.62 6.57
N GLU A 6 3.50 4.16 7.29
CA GLU A 6 4.36 3.41 8.21
C GLU A 6 3.56 2.82 9.38
N ASP A 7 2.59 3.55 9.92
CA ASP A 7 1.70 3.04 10.97
C ASP A 7 0.83 1.89 10.45
N ALA A 8 0.24 2.04 9.27
CA ALA A 8 -0.58 0.99 8.64
C ALA A 8 0.25 -0.26 8.30
N LEU A 9 1.48 -0.07 7.83
CA LEU A 9 2.39 -1.18 7.55
C LEU A 9 2.79 -1.92 8.83
N ALA A 10 3.13 -1.19 9.89
CA ALA A 10 3.47 -1.80 11.18
C ALA A 10 2.30 -2.60 11.76
N ALA A 11 1.07 -2.08 11.66
CA ALA A 11 -0.13 -2.80 12.11
C ALA A 11 -0.38 -4.08 11.30
N LEU A 12 -0.14 -4.05 9.98
CA LEU A 12 -0.24 -5.22 9.13
C LEU A 12 0.81 -6.28 9.51
N GLU A 13 2.06 -5.88 9.70
CA GLU A 13 3.16 -6.77 10.10
C GLU A 13 2.89 -7.42 11.47
N GLU A 14 2.40 -6.65 12.44
CA GLU A 14 2.00 -7.19 13.75
C GLU A 14 0.88 -8.22 13.61
N SER A 15 -0.16 -7.92 12.82
CA SER A 15 -1.26 -8.85 12.56
C SER A 15 -0.78 -10.15 11.93
N VAL A 16 0.13 -10.08 10.94
CA VAL A 16 0.70 -11.27 10.29
C VAL A 16 1.51 -12.09 11.30
N GLN A 17 2.42 -11.46 12.04
CA GLN A 17 3.24 -12.16 13.05
C GLN A 17 2.38 -12.89 14.08
N ARG A 18 1.31 -12.25 14.55
CA ARG A 18 0.38 -12.85 15.54
C ARG A 18 -0.41 -14.02 14.96
N LEU A 19 -0.83 -13.94 13.70
CA LEU A 19 -1.51 -15.05 13.03
C LEU A 19 -0.56 -16.23 12.77
N GLU A 20 0.69 -15.96 12.41
CA GLU A 20 1.72 -16.98 12.17
C GLU A 20 2.20 -17.67 13.46
N ALA A 21 2.17 -16.97 14.60
CA ALA A 21 2.51 -17.56 15.90
C ALA A 21 1.57 -18.72 16.30
N GLY A 22 0.31 -18.68 15.83
CA GLY A 22 -0.64 -19.78 15.98
C GLY A 22 -1.13 -20.07 17.41
N ASP A 23 -0.92 -19.14 18.34
CA ASP A 23 -1.29 -19.24 19.75
C ASP A 23 -2.63 -18.55 20.09
N LEU A 24 -3.30 -17.99 19.09
CA LEU A 24 -4.58 -17.28 19.22
C LEU A 24 -5.78 -18.24 19.26
N LYS A 25 -6.77 -17.92 20.09
CA LYS A 25 -8.11 -18.55 19.97
C LYS A 25 -8.80 -18.06 18.69
N LEU A 26 -9.82 -18.80 18.24
CA LEU A 26 -10.55 -18.49 17.01
C LEU A 26 -11.09 -17.05 16.97
N GLU A 27 -11.70 -16.58 18.05
CA GLU A 27 -12.24 -15.22 18.14
C GLU A 27 -11.12 -14.16 18.04
N GLU A 28 -10.00 -14.38 18.71
CA GLU A 28 -8.84 -13.49 18.67
C GLU A 28 -8.17 -13.50 17.28
N ALA A 29 -8.09 -14.67 16.64
CA ALA A 29 -7.57 -14.80 15.29
C ALA A 29 -8.44 -14.05 14.26
N LEU A 30 -9.77 -14.08 14.43
CA LEU A 30 -10.69 -13.30 13.60
C LEU A 30 -10.48 -11.80 13.78
N GLU A 31 -10.36 -11.31 15.01
CA GLU A 31 -10.10 -9.89 15.28
C GLU A 31 -8.75 -9.43 14.69
N VAL A 32 -7.70 -10.23 14.85
CA VAL A 32 -6.37 -9.93 14.31
C VAL A 32 -6.38 -9.94 12.78
N PHE A 33 -7.12 -10.87 12.17
CA PHE A 33 -7.32 -10.94 10.73
C PHE A 33 -8.06 -9.71 10.19
N GLU A 34 -9.17 -9.31 10.81
CA GLU A 34 -9.92 -8.11 10.40
C GLU A 34 -9.06 -6.85 10.47
N LYS A 35 -8.26 -6.70 11.54
CA LYS A 35 -7.29 -5.60 11.66
C LYS A 35 -6.23 -5.65 10.57
N GLY A 36 -5.68 -6.83 10.27
CA GLY A 36 -4.71 -7.01 9.19
C GLY A 36 -5.29 -6.65 7.82
N VAL A 37 -6.53 -7.04 7.54
CA VAL A 37 -7.22 -6.68 6.29
C VAL A 37 -7.44 -5.16 6.19
N ALA A 38 -7.84 -4.51 7.29
CA ALA A 38 -8.01 -3.06 7.32
C ALA A 38 -6.67 -2.33 7.07
N ALA A 39 -5.61 -2.75 7.74
CA ALA A 39 -4.26 -2.22 7.58
C ALA A 39 -3.74 -2.41 6.14
N SER A 40 -3.93 -3.60 5.56
CA SER A 40 -3.57 -3.88 4.17
C SER A 40 -4.28 -2.96 3.17
N ARG A 41 -5.57 -2.71 3.37
CA ARG A 41 -6.34 -1.76 2.55
C ARG A 41 -5.84 -0.33 2.69
N ALA A 42 -5.48 0.10 3.90
CA ALA A 42 -4.92 1.42 4.14
C ALA A 42 -3.57 1.61 3.43
N CYS A 43 -2.68 0.61 3.49
CA CYS A 43 -1.44 0.61 2.73
C CYS A 43 -1.68 0.74 1.22
N GLY A 44 -2.65 -0.02 0.68
CA GLY A 44 -3.05 0.07 -0.73
C GLY A 44 -3.49 1.49 -1.11
N GLN A 45 -4.37 2.10 -0.33
CA GLN A 45 -4.84 3.48 -0.58
C GLN A 45 -3.72 4.51 -0.54
N TRP A 46 -2.74 4.36 0.34
CA TRP A 46 -1.56 5.22 0.38
C TRP A 46 -0.70 5.06 -0.87
N LEU A 47 -0.49 3.83 -1.32
CA LEU A 47 0.28 3.53 -2.53
C LEU A 47 -0.43 4.07 -3.77
N ASP A 48 -1.75 3.90 -3.88
CA ASP A 48 -2.53 4.39 -5.02
C ASP A 48 -2.49 5.93 -5.09
N GLN A 49 -2.74 6.62 -3.97
CA GLN A 49 -2.60 8.09 -3.90
C GLN A 49 -1.18 8.56 -4.20
N THR A 50 -0.17 7.78 -3.85
CA THR A 50 1.22 8.12 -4.15
C THR A 50 1.53 7.89 -5.62
N ARG A 51 0.99 6.83 -6.22
CA ARG A 51 1.16 6.50 -7.64
C ARG A 51 0.61 7.62 -8.53
N GLU A 52 -0.58 8.14 -8.20
CA GLU A 52 -1.19 9.31 -8.87
C GLU A 52 -0.30 10.57 -8.79
N ARG A 53 0.55 10.68 -7.77
CA ARG A 53 1.38 11.86 -7.53
C ARG A 53 2.79 11.73 -8.08
N VAL A 54 3.26 10.53 -8.36
CA VAL A 54 4.62 10.29 -8.83
C VAL A 54 4.67 10.48 -10.35
N GLN A 55 5.51 11.43 -10.76
CA GLN A 55 5.79 11.71 -12.16
C GLN A 55 7.09 11.01 -12.58
N VAL A 56 7.07 10.33 -13.71
CA VAL A 56 8.24 9.75 -14.39
C VAL A 56 8.80 10.76 -15.37
N LEU A 57 10.13 10.85 -15.42
CA LEU A 57 10.83 11.57 -16.49
C LEU A 57 10.90 10.67 -17.73
N THR A 58 10.08 10.95 -18.73
CA THR A 58 10.06 10.26 -20.03
C THR A 58 10.76 11.11 -21.09
N ALA A 59 11.32 10.48 -22.13
CA ALA A 59 11.87 11.18 -23.29
C ALA A 59 10.94 10.94 -24.48
N ASP A 60 10.58 12.00 -25.19
CA ASP A 60 9.77 11.86 -26.40
C ASP A 60 10.61 11.43 -27.61
N ALA A 61 9.94 11.22 -28.75
CA ALA A 61 10.57 10.79 -30.01
C ALA A 61 11.63 11.76 -30.54
N GLU A 62 11.64 13.01 -30.07
CA GLU A 62 12.63 14.05 -30.41
C GLU A 62 13.76 14.15 -29.37
N GLY A 63 13.74 13.29 -28.34
CA GLY A 63 14.74 13.23 -27.28
C GLY A 63 14.56 14.29 -26.20
N GLN A 64 13.40 14.94 -26.13
CA GLN A 64 13.09 15.95 -25.13
C GLN A 64 12.46 15.31 -23.89
N PHE A 65 13.01 15.62 -22.72
CA PHE A 65 12.51 15.08 -21.46
C PHE A 65 11.22 15.77 -21.01
N ARG A 66 10.21 14.99 -20.62
CA ARG A 66 8.94 15.43 -20.07
C ARG A 66 8.58 14.63 -18.83
N LEU A 67 7.74 15.22 -17.98
CA LEU A 67 7.18 14.54 -16.82
C LEU A 67 5.81 13.97 -17.22
N SER A 68 5.62 12.66 -17.08
CA SER A 68 4.34 11.96 -17.25
C SER A 68 3.95 11.27 -15.93
N PHE A 69 2.67 11.02 -15.66
CA PHE A 69 2.32 10.24 -14.47
C PHE A 69 2.65 8.76 -14.70
N LEU A 70 2.98 8.03 -13.62
CA LEU A 70 3.32 6.61 -13.68
C LEU A 70 2.21 5.76 -14.33
N ASP A 71 0.95 6.15 -14.15
CA ASP A 71 -0.22 5.39 -14.62
C ASP A 71 -0.64 5.73 -16.06
N ASP A 72 -0.01 6.72 -16.72
CA ASP A 72 -0.32 7.07 -18.12
C ASP A 72 0.14 5.98 -19.13
N GLU A 73 0.99 5.02 -18.72
CA GLU A 73 1.57 4.01 -19.62
C GLU A 73 0.72 2.72 -19.77
N ASP A 74 -0.34 2.52 -18.97
CA ASP A 74 -1.21 1.33 -19.05
C ASP A 74 -2.39 1.46 -20.04
N ASP A 75 -2.57 2.62 -20.68
CA ASP A 75 -3.72 2.95 -21.57
C ASP A 75 -3.39 2.97 -23.09
N GLN A 76 -2.29 2.34 -23.53
CA GLN A 76 -1.92 2.21 -24.96
C GLN A 76 -1.84 0.77 -25.49
#